data_AF-A0A418MCE4-F1
#
_entry.id   AF-A0A418MCE4-F1
#
_cell.length_a   1.000
_cell.length_b   1.000
_cell.length_c   1.000
_cell.angle_alpha   90.00
_cell.angle_beta   90.00
_cell.angle_gamma   90.00
#
_symmetry.space_group_name_H-M   'P 1'
#
loop_
_entity.id
_entity.type
_entity.pdbx_description
1 polymer ?
#
loop_
_entity_poly.entity_id
_entity_poly.type
_entity_poly.pdbx_seq_one_letter_code
_entity_poly.pdbx_strand_id
1 'polypeptide(L)' 'MTITIPKNASATDVEKQIKKAVRKKPKGFDAAKHAGTVKWEQDPLTYQYEVRGRAKDGTQAGRS' A
#
# COMPACT_ATOMS: atom_id res chain seq x y z
N MET A 1 7.95 -13.63 2.28
CA MET A 1 9.22 -14.19 2.81
C MET A 1 9.16 -15.69 2.62
N THR A 2 10.22 -16.30 2.08
CA THR A 2 10.29 -17.75 1.85
C THR A 2 11.32 -18.32 2.80
N ILE A 3 10.95 -19.32 3.61
CA ILE A 3 11.84 -20.01 4.55
C ILE A 3 12.01 -21.44 4.02
N THR A 4 13.25 -21.82 3.69
CA THR A 4 13.55 -23.18 3.21
C THR A 4 13.95 -24.05 4.41
N ILE A 5 13.12 -25.04 4.71
CA ILE A 5 13.36 -25.99 5.81
C ILE A 5 13.76 -27.35 5.21
N PRO A 6 14.93 -27.92 5.58
CA PRO A 6 15.31 -29.26 5.13
C PRO A 6 14.42 -30.33 5.76
N LYS A 7 14.16 -31.42 5.02
CA LYS A 7 13.17 -32.46 5.39
C LYS A 7 13.43 -33.14 6.73
N ASN A 8 14.68 -33.14 7.20
CA ASN A 8 15.11 -33.78 8.45
C ASN A 8 15.47 -32.76 9.55
N ALA A 9 15.01 -31.50 9.44
CA ALA A 9 15.27 -30.49 10.46
C ALA A 9 14.59 -30.86 11.79
N SER A 10 15.28 -30.60 12.90
CA SER A 10 14.68 -30.75 14.23
C SER A 10 13.62 -29.67 14.46
N ALA A 11 12.58 -29.98 15.24
CA ALA A 11 11.52 -29.02 15.57
C ALA A 11 12.09 -27.74 16.19
N THR A 12 13.12 -27.87 17.04
CA THR A 12 13.82 -26.76 17.69
C THR A 12 14.51 -25.83 16.69
N ASP A 13 15.09 -26.38 15.64
CA ASP A 13 15.80 -25.58 14.62
C ASP A 13 14.83 -24.88 13.69
N VAL A 14 13.70 -25.52 13.36
CA VAL A 14 12.60 -24.90 12.63
C VAL A 14 12.06 -23.70 13.41
N GLU A 15 11.81 -23.86 14.70
CA GLU A 15 11.28 -22.79 15.55
C GLU A 15 12.25 -21.60 15.65
N LYS A 16 13.55 -21.86 15.75
CA LYS A 16 14.59 -20.82 15.70
C LYS A 16 14.60 -20.07 14.36
N GLN A 17 14.47 -20.78 13.24
CA GLN A 17 14.45 -20.17 11.91
C GLN A 17 13.22 -19.29 11.70
N ILE A 18 12.04 -19.76 12.14
CA ILE A 18 10.79 -18.98 12.09
C ILE A 18 10.93 -17.72 12.95
N LYS A 19 11.39 -17.84 14.20
CA LYS A 19 11.60 -16.67 15.09
C LYS A 19 12.58 -15.67 14.50
N LYS A 20 13.66 -16.13 13.85
CA LYS A 20 14.65 -15.26 13.19
C LYS A 20 14.07 -14.55 11.97
N ALA A 21 13.24 -15.23 11.18
CA ALA A 21 12.57 -14.65 10.03
C ALA A 21 11.53 -13.59 10.45
N VAL A 22 10.73 -13.87 11.47
CA VAL A 22 9.70 -12.95 12.00
C VAL A 22 10.32 -11.74 12.72
N ARG A 23 11.49 -11.89 13.35
CA ARG A 23 12.22 -10.78 13.98
C ARG A 23 12.66 -9.69 13.01
N LYS A 24 12.76 -9.98 11.71
CA LYS A 24 12.84 -8.93 10.69
C LYS A 24 11.47 -8.26 10.62
N LYS A 25 11.23 -7.30 11.51
CA LYS A 25 10.07 -6.41 11.43
C LYS A 25 9.97 -5.95 9.97
N PRO A 26 8.82 -6.10 9.30
CA PRO A 26 8.63 -5.40 8.04
C PRO A 26 8.95 -3.93 8.35
N LYS A 27 9.80 -3.31 7.54
CA LYS A 27 9.97 -1.85 7.61
C LYS A 27 8.57 -1.29 7.40
N GLY A 28 7.93 -0.88 8.50
CA GLY A 28 6.58 -0.33 8.45
C GLY A 28 6.59 0.80 7.45
N PHE A 29 5.51 0.94 6.71
CA PHE A 29 5.36 2.08 5.83
C PHE A 29 5.39 3.36 6.69
N ASP A 30 6.42 4.18 6.49
CA ASP A 30 6.60 5.43 7.22
C ASP A 30 5.90 6.54 6.45
N ALA A 31 4.63 6.77 6.79
CA ALA A 31 3.81 7.77 6.12
C ALA A 31 4.44 9.17 6.18
N ALA A 32 5.18 9.50 7.25
CA ALA A 32 5.83 10.80 7.39
C ALA A 32 7.00 10.97 6.40
N LYS A 33 7.75 9.90 6.11
CA LYS A 33 8.82 9.95 5.09
C LYS A 33 8.29 10.09 3.67
N HIS A 34 7.07 9.66 3.41
CA HIS A 34 6.45 9.67 2.08
C HIS A 34 5.41 10.79 1.90
N ALA A 35 5.15 11.58 2.93
CA ALA A 35 4.26 12.73 2.87
C ALA A 35 4.85 13.78 1.92
N GLY A 36 4.04 14.24 0.96
CA GLY A 36 4.44 15.26 -0.03
C GLY A 36 5.42 14.79 -1.11
N THR A 37 5.89 13.53 -1.09
CA THR A 37 6.75 12.98 -2.16
C THR A 37 5.95 12.66 -3.42
N VAL A 38 4.66 12.42 -3.28
CA VAL A 38 3.75 12.20 -4.42
C VAL A 38 3.42 13.55 -5.02
N LYS A 39 4.09 13.87 -6.14
CA LYS A 39 3.70 14.97 -7.01
C LYS A 39 2.54 14.50 -7.87
N TRP A 40 1.37 15.07 -7.64
CA TRP A 40 0.23 14.87 -8.50
C TRP A 40 0.40 15.77 -9.73
N GLU A 41 0.39 15.18 -10.93
CA GLU A 41 0.48 15.94 -12.19
C GLU A 41 -0.77 16.82 -12.41
N GLN A 42 -1.86 16.47 -11.73
CA GLN A 42 -3.13 17.16 -11.78
C GLN A 42 -3.51 17.68 -10.40
N ASP A 43 -4.14 18.86 -10.38
CA ASP A 43 -4.74 19.42 -9.18
C ASP A 43 -5.75 18.42 -8.55
N PRO A 44 -5.63 18.07 -7.25
CA PRO A 44 -6.46 17.05 -6.60
C PRO A 44 -7.97 17.33 -6.68
N LEU A 45 -8.36 18.61 -6.68
CA LEU A 45 -9.75 19.00 -6.76
C LEU A 45 -10.31 18.73 -8.17
N THR A 46 -9.51 19.00 -9.20
CA THR A 46 -9.85 18.69 -10.60
C THR A 46 -10.04 17.19 -10.82
N TYR A 47 -9.13 16.35 -10.30
CA TYR A 47 -9.28 14.89 -10.35
C TYR A 47 -10.55 14.41 -9.64
N GLN A 48 -10.88 15.00 -8.47
CA GLN A 48 -12.12 14.68 -7.76
C GLN A 48 -13.37 15.01 -8.57
N TYR A 49 -13.36 16.09 -9.35
CA TYR A 49 -14.49 16.48 -10.21
C TYR A 49 -14.70 15.48 -11.36
N GLU A 50 -13.61 15.05 -12.01
CA GLU A 50 -13.65 14.06 -13.08
C GLU A 50 -14.16 12.70 -12.59
N VAL A 51 -13.60 12.18 -11.48
CA VAL A 51 -13.99 10.88 -10.93
C VAL A 51 -15.43 10.89 -10.40
N ARG A 52 -15.87 12.00 -9.79
CA ARG A 52 -17.24 12.13 -9.27
C ARG A 52 -18.25 12.56 -10.33
N GLY A 53 -17.83 12.71 -11.59
CA GLY A 53 -18.69 13.14 -12.70
C GLY A 53 -19.34 14.51 -12.48
N ARG A 54 -18.79 15.34 -11.60
CA ARG A 54 -19.30 16.69 -11.37
C ARG A 54 -18.54 17.63 -12.30
N ALA A 55 -19.17 18.01 -13.41
CA ALA A 55 -18.69 19.09 -14.25
C ALA A 55 -18.39 20.32 -13.37
N LYS A 56 -17.22 20.94 -13.58
CA LYS A 56 -16.84 22.20 -12.90
C LYS A 56 -17.75 23.38 -13.24
N ASP A 57 -18.59 23.22 -14.25
CA ASP A 57 -19.51 24.23 -14.70
C ASP A 57 -20.93 23.73 -14.44
N GLY A 58 -21.73 24.54 -13.74
CA GLY A 58 -23.07 24.23 -13.22
C GLY A 58 -24.14 23.94 -14.29
N THR A 59 -23.86 23.05 -15.23
CA THR A 59 -24.81 22.54 -16.21
C THR A 59 -25.25 21.17 -15.74
N GLN A 60 -26.41 21.14 -15.10
CA GLN A 60 -27.15 19.94 -14.78
C GLN A 60 -27.40 19.17 -16.08
N ALA A 61 -26.62 18.11 -16.33
CA ALA A 61 -26.87 17.21 -17.44
C ALA A 61 -28.23 16.53 -17.20
N GLY A 62 -29.22 16.99 -17.96
CA GLY A 62 -30.58 16.48 -17.93
C GLY A 62 -30.61 14.98 -18.17
N ARG A 63 -31.34 14.28 -17.30
CA ARG A 63 -31.91 12.97 -17.64
C ARG A 63 -33.00 13.21 -18.68
N SER A 64 -32.78 12.71 -19.90
CA SER A 64 -33.85 12.31 -20.82
C SER A 64 -33.96 10.81 -20.79
#